data_AF-A0A951V6C0-F1
#
_entry.id   AF-A0A951V6C0-F1
#
_cell.length_a   1.000
_cell.length_b   1.000
_cell.length_c   1.000
_cell.angle_alpha   90.00
_cell.angle_beta   90.00
_cell.angle_gamma   90.00
#
_symmetry.space_group_name_H-M   'P 1'
#
loop_
_entity.id
_entity.type
_entity.pdbx_description
1 polymer ?
#
loop_
_entity_poly.entity_id
_entity_poly.type
_entity_poly.pdbx_seq_one_letter_code
_entity_poly.pdbx_strand_id
1 'polypeptide(L)' 'GIYFVPALIEKWEKEGKFTDFINYDKVKEYIGFGGIRIEDDVLVTEDGYRILGPAIPKTVADIESLMA' A
#
# COMPACT_ATOMS: atom_id res chain seq x y z
N GLY A 1 -4.03 0.35 -1.32
CA GLY A 1 -3.07 -0.47 -0.57
C GLY A 1 -1.93 -0.89 -1.49
N ILE A 2 -0.77 -1.19 -0.92
CA ILE A 2 0.41 -1.69 -1.65
C ILE A 2 0.78 -3.05 -1.07
N TYR A 3 1.03 -4.03 -1.94
CA TYR A 3 1.31 -5.40 -1.55
C TYR A 3 2.42 -5.98 -2.41
N PHE A 4 3.32 -6.72 -1.79
CA PHE A 4 4.36 -7.49 -2.45
C PHE A 4 3.94 -8.95 -2.51
N VAL A 5 3.03 -9.26 -3.45
CA VAL A 5 2.44 -10.60 -3.60
C VAL A 5 3.43 -11.52 -4.35
N PRO A 6 4.01 -12.55 -3.71
CA PRO A 6 5.08 -13.35 -4.32
C PRO A 6 4.67 -14.00 -5.64
N ALA A 7 3.46 -14.57 -5.67
CA ALA A 7 2.92 -15.24 -6.85
C ALA A 7 2.79 -14.31 -8.08
N LEU A 8 2.55 -13.00 -7.88
CA LEU A 8 2.47 -12.05 -8.98
C LEU A 8 3.87 -11.62 -9.45
N ILE A 9 4.77 -11.36 -8.51
CA ILE A 9 6.17 -11.00 -8.82
C ILE A 9 6.84 -12.12 -9.63
N GLU A 10 6.75 -13.36 -9.13
CA GLU A 10 7.33 -14.53 -9.81
C GLU A 10 6.73 -14.77 -11.18
N LYS A 11 5.40 -14.66 -11.30
CA LYS A 11 4.72 -14.83 -12.59
C LYS A 11 5.18 -13.79 -13.60
N TRP A 12 5.22 -12.52 -13.23
CA TRP A 12 5.57 -11.45 -14.16
C TRP A 12 7.05 -11.50 -14.55
N GLU A 13 7.93 -11.86 -13.62
CA GLU A 13 9.34 -12.07 -13.94
C GLU A 13 9.52 -13.20 -14.95
N LYS A 14 8.88 -14.34 -14.70
CA LYS A 14 8.93 -15.51 -15.59
C LYS A 14 8.35 -15.21 -16.99
N GLU A 15 7.32 -14.37 -17.04
CA GLU A 15 6.70 -13.91 -18.30
C GLU A 15 7.48 -12.77 -18.97
N GLY A 16 8.56 -12.25 -18.36
CA GLY A 16 9.34 -11.13 -18.90
C GLY A 16 8.54 -9.82 -18.99
N LYS A 17 7.56 -9.62 -18.10
CA LYS A 17 6.67 -8.45 -18.16
C LYS A 17 7.25 -7.24 -17.43
N PHE A 18 6.88 -6.05 -17.89
CA PHE A 18 7.16 -4.77 -17.22
C PHE A 18 8.63 -4.53 -16.87
N THR A 19 9.57 -5.10 -17.64
CA THR A 19 11.02 -5.02 -17.38
C THR A 19 11.56 -3.59 -17.40
N ASP A 20 10.89 -2.68 -18.11
CA ASP A 20 11.23 -1.25 -18.12
C ASP A 20 10.82 -0.52 -16.83
N PHE A 21 9.95 -1.13 -16.01
CA PHE A 21 9.33 -0.50 -14.84
C PHE A 21 9.60 -1.24 -13.52
N ILE A 22 9.80 -2.56 -13.56
CA ILE A 22 10.02 -3.40 -12.38
C ILE A 22 11.48 -3.84 -12.37
N ASN A 23 12.23 -3.33 -11.39
CA ASN A 23 13.52 -3.93 -11.02
C ASN A 23 13.25 -5.19 -10.18
N TYR A 24 13.36 -6.36 -10.80
CA TYR A 24 13.05 -7.63 -10.16
C TYR A 24 14.00 -8.01 -9.02
N ASP A 25 15.27 -7.62 -9.10
CA ASP A 25 16.22 -7.84 -8.02
C ASP A 25 15.80 -7.05 -6.77
N LYS A 26 15.38 -5.80 -6.96
CA LYS A 26 14.94 -4.93 -5.87
C LYS A 26 13.60 -5.33 -5.28
N VAL A 27 12.61 -5.67 -6.11
CA VAL A 27 11.27 -5.99 -5.61
C VAL A 27 11.25 -7.29 -4.81
N LYS A 28 12.14 -8.23 -5.11
CA LYS A 28 12.29 -9.49 -4.35
C LYS A 28 12.75 -9.28 -2.91
N GLU A 29 13.45 -8.18 -2.60
CA GLU A 29 13.84 -7.81 -1.23
C GLU A 29 12.62 -7.58 -0.33
N TYR A 30 11.44 -7.31 -0.91
CA TYR A 30 10.19 -7.09 -0.18
C TYR A 30 9.30 -8.35 -0.07
N ILE A 31 9.75 -9.51 -0.55
CA ILE A 31 9.04 -10.78 -0.33
C ILE A 31 8.97 -11.06 1.17
N GLY A 32 7.77 -11.39 1.67
CA GLY A 32 7.53 -11.61 3.09
C GLY A 32 7.17 -10.35 3.89
N PHE A 33 7.36 -9.14 3.33
CA PHE A 33 6.86 -7.90 3.93
C PHE A 33 5.33 -7.89 4.04
N GLY A 34 4.65 -8.55 3.08
CA GLY A 34 3.20 -8.53 2.97
C GLY A 34 2.73 -7.28 2.24
N GLY A 35 2.16 -6.33 2.97
CA GLY A 35 1.66 -5.09 2.39
C GLY A 35 0.91 -4.23 3.40
N ILE A 36 0.56 -3.01 2.98
CA ILE A 36 -0.08 -2.00 3.81
C ILE A 36 -1.30 -1.44 3.09
N ARG A 37 -2.39 -1.23 3.86
CA ARG A 37 -3.58 -0.50 3.42
C ARG A 37 -4.01 0.46 4.51
N ILE A 38 -4.19 1.72 4.12
CA ILE A 38 -4.88 2.75 4.88
C ILE A 38 -6.20 2.98 4.14
N GLU A 39 -7.31 2.97 4.87
CA GLU A 39 -8.66 2.95 4.31
C GLU A 39 -9.56 3.83 5.18
N ASP A 40 -10.28 4.75 4.54
CA ASP A 40 -11.23 5.65 5.17
C ASP A 40 -12.60 5.47 4.52
N ASP A 41 -13.65 5.59 5.33
CA ASP A 41 -15.02 5.74 4.83
C ASP A 41 -15.29 7.21 4.53
N VAL A 42 -15.84 7.52 3.35
CA VAL A 42 -16.09 8.90 2.92
C VAL A 42 -17.52 9.10 2.43
N LEU A 43 -18.12 10.22 2.82
CA LEU A 43 -19.37 10.73 2.28
C LEU A 43 -19.05 11.79 1.21
N VAL A 44 -19.51 11.58 -0.01
CA VAL A 44 -19.41 12.59 -1.09
C VAL A 44 -20.45 13.69 -0.86
N THR A 45 -20.06 14.95 -1.02
CA THR A 45 -20.92 16.13 -0.90
C THR A 45 -20.97 16.89 -2.24
N GLU A 46 -21.83 17.90 -2.36
CA GLU A 46 -21.95 18.70 -3.60
C GLU A 46 -20.63 19.38 -4.01
N ASP A 47 -19.81 19.73 -3.01
CA ASP A 47 -18.59 20.52 -3.14
C ASP A 47 -17.31 19.76 -2.73
N GLY A 48 -17.41 18.47 -2.35
CA GLY A 48 -16.25 17.70 -1.92
C GLY A 48 -16.59 16.38 -1.22
N TYR A 49 -15.97 16.15 -0.06
CA TYR A 49 -16.18 14.95 0.74
C TYR A 49 -15.99 15.21 2.23
N ARG A 50 -16.59 14.34 3.04
CA ARG A 50 -16.40 14.28 4.49
C ARG A 50 -15.96 12.88 4.89
N ILE A 51 -14.88 12.77 5.63
CA ILE A 51 -14.46 11.50 6.25
C ILE A 51 -15.47 11.12 7.33
N LEU A 52 -15.92 9.88 7.31
CA LEU A 52 -16.82 9.30 8.30
C LEU A 52 -16.02 8.66 9.43
N GLY A 53 -16.52 8.78 10.66
CA GLY A 53 -15.87 8.22 11.85
C GLY A 53 -14.76 9.10 12.43
N PRO A 54 -14.10 8.62 13.50
CA PRO A 54 -12.97 9.32 14.10
C PRO A 54 -11.77 9.32 13.15
N ALA A 55 -10.96 10.38 13.22
CA ALA A 55 -9.70 10.41 12.49
C ALA A 55 -8.78 9.28 12.97
N ILE A 56 -8.28 8.47 12.04
CA ILE A 56 -7.24 7.48 12.31
C ILE A 56 -5.85 8.12 12.15
N PRO A 57 -4.86 7.76 12.97
CA PRO A 57 -3.47 8.16 12.76
C PRO A 57 -2.98 7.58 11.43
N LYS A 58 -2.31 8.41 10.61
CA LYS A 58 -1.88 8.03 9.26
C LYS A 58 -0.42 8.34 8.99
N THR A 59 0.10 9.41 9.58
CA THR A 59 1.53 9.70 9.45
C THR A 59 2.33 8.72 10.30
N VAL A 60 3.60 8.52 9.93
CA VAL A 60 4.52 7.68 10.72
C VAL A 60 4.60 8.19 12.17
N ALA A 61 4.73 9.51 12.35
CA ALA A 61 4.80 10.13 13.66
C ALA A 61 3.52 9.92 14.49
N ASP A 62 2.33 10.00 13.89
CA ASP A 62 1.07 9.76 14.62
C ASP A 62 0.99 8.31 15.11
N ILE A 63 1.39 7.36 14.27
CA ILE A 63 1.40 5.93 14.61
C ILE A 63 2.43 5.64 15.70
N GLU A 64 3.65 6.15 15.56
CA GLU A 64 4.71 5.99 16.56
C GLU A 64 4.31 6.59 17.91
N SER A 65 3.69 7.78 17.92
CA SER A 65 3.20 8.41 19.14
C SER A 65 2.03 7.67 19.78
N LEU A 66 1.19 6.99 19.00
CA LEU A 66 0.06 6.21 19.52
C LEU A 66 0.53 4.89 20.17
N MET A 67 1.62 4.31 19.68
CA MET A 67 2.11 2.99 20.08
C MET A 67 3.13 3.03 21.24
N ALA A 68 3.60 4.21 21.62
CA ALA A 68 4.57 4.43 22.71
C ALA A 68 3.94 4.29 24.10
#